data_AF-A0A813EES9-F1
#
_entry.id   AF-A0A813EES9-F1
#
_cell.length_a   1.000
_cell.length_b   1.000
_cell.length_c   1.000
_cell.angle_alpha   90.00
_cell.angle_beta   90.00
_cell.angle_gamma   90.00
#
_symmetry.space_group_name_H-M   'P 1'
#
loop_
_entity.id
_entity.type
_entity.pdbx_description
1 polymer ?
#
loop_
_entity_poly.entity_id
_entity_poly.type
_entity_poly.pdbx_seq_one_letter_code
_entity_poly.pdbx_strand_id
1 'polypeptide(L)'
;SSSFVASGKGADPASPSSATVRRFDPYEAAATLLSTQVRGIVERSIETFVSFFQRFRTTGQSRRCWQAKERCWSGVEVAEDAFLRVGLKANGGDISFTTPLEQVEDSLVHIFREFVVSLRGLERPDVKLGRWHGKGQRNLWDVSLDERHVKHAEELVAETVRLNLANLEQTLGIYDDFKHLLVEVARVRKLSENVTLTREDYMREVEKLRATEHAIRTHCASEIRLQMVLIDCSEINETLCQKADE
;
A
#
# COMPACT_ATOMS: atom_id res chain seq x y z
N SER A 1 2.48 80.84 -46.01
CA SER A 1 2.21 79.71 -46.91
C SER A 1 1.50 78.65 -46.11
N SER A 2 0.16 78.57 -46.18
CA SER A 2 -0.59 77.67 -47.09
C SER A 2 -0.24 76.21 -46.78
N SER A 3 -1.13 75.33 -46.33
CA SER A 3 -2.48 75.10 -46.85
C SER A 3 -3.39 74.34 -45.87
N PHE A 4 -4.65 74.74 -45.89
CA PHE A 4 -5.84 74.08 -45.38
C PHE A 4 -6.19 72.87 -46.28
N VAL A 5 -6.49 71.68 -45.74
CA VAL A 5 -7.30 70.66 -46.43
C VAL A 5 -8.23 69.99 -45.42
N ALA A 6 -9.51 70.01 -45.77
CA ALA A 6 -10.64 69.50 -45.05
C ALA A 6 -11.03 68.08 -45.49
N SER A 7 -11.96 67.50 -44.73
CA SER A 7 -12.99 66.53 -45.15
C SER A 7 -12.60 65.05 -45.25
N GLY A 8 -13.35 64.24 -44.50
CA GLY A 8 -13.39 62.79 -44.65
C GLY A 8 -14.17 62.06 -43.56
N LYS A 9 -15.39 62.53 -43.22
CA LYS A 9 -16.37 61.76 -42.43
C LYS A 9 -16.81 60.54 -43.25
N GLY A 10 -16.43 59.35 -42.81
CA GLY A 10 -17.01 58.08 -43.24
C GLY A 10 -17.22 57.20 -42.01
N ALA A 11 -18.34 57.39 -41.31
CA ALA A 11 -18.77 56.48 -40.27
C ALA A 11 -19.46 55.30 -40.97
N ASP A 12 -18.77 54.16 -41.05
CA ASP A 12 -19.36 52.91 -41.53
C ASP A 12 -20.49 52.48 -40.59
N PRO A 13 -21.64 52.04 -41.13
CA PRO A 13 -22.71 51.49 -40.31
C PRO A 13 -22.22 50.18 -39.69
N ALA A 14 -22.10 50.16 -38.36
CA ALA A 14 -21.91 48.96 -37.57
C ALA A 14 -22.94 47.91 -37.99
N SER A 15 -22.46 46.91 -38.73
CA SER A 15 -23.27 45.78 -39.17
C SER A 15 -23.85 45.09 -37.93
N PRO A 16 -25.14 44.73 -37.92
CA PRO A 16 -25.74 44.05 -36.78
C PRO A 16 -25.00 42.74 -36.56
N SER A 17 -24.38 42.60 -35.38
CA SER A 17 -23.78 41.36 -34.94
C SER A 17 -24.85 40.29 -34.98
N SER A 18 -24.76 39.42 -35.99
CA SER A 18 -25.55 38.21 -36.11
C SER A 18 -25.40 37.45 -34.79
N ALA A 19 -26.45 37.49 -33.97
CA ALA A 19 -26.55 36.67 -32.78
C ALA A 19 -26.60 35.22 -33.27
N THR A 20 -25.43 34.59 -33.33
CA THR A 20 -25.28 33.18 -33.72
C THR A 20 -26.04 32.36 -32.69
N VAL A 21 -27.24 31.90 -33.05
CA VAL A 21 -28.00 30.94 -32.28
C VAL A 21 -27.09 29.72 -32.09
N ARG A 22 -26.60 29.52 -30.86
CA ARG A 22 -25.79 28.35 -30.49
C ARG A 22 -26.66 27.12 -30.71
N ARG A 23 -26.46 26.43 -31.83
CA ARG A 23 -27.11 25.15 -32.10
C ARG A 23 -26.66 24.18 -31.00
N PHE A 24 -27.64 23.51 -30.39
CA PHE A 24 -27.40 22.44 -29.42
C PHE A 24 -26.65 21.29 -30.10
N ASP A 25 -25.46 20.95 -29.59
CA ASP A 25 -24.71 19.78 -30.05
C ASP A 25 -25.02 18.59 -29.12
N PRO A 26 -25.76 17.57 -29.59
CA PRO A 26 -26.10 16.41 -28.76
C PRO A 26 -24.87 15.62 -28.31
N TYR A 27 -23.75 15.68 -29.05
CA TYR A 27 -22.52 14.99 -28.68
C TYR A 27 -21.79 15.68 -27.53
N GLU A 28 -21.89 17.01 -27.44
CA GLU A 28 -21.36 17.76 -26.30
C GLU A 28 -22.11 17.44 -25.01
N ALA A 29 -23.44 17.34 -25.08
CA ALA A 29 -24.26 16.90 -23.95
C ALA A 29 -23.93 15.45 -23.52
N ALA A 30 -23.80 14.53 -24.49
CA ALA A 30 -23.43 13.14 -24.22
C ALA A 30 -22.01 13.03 -23.62
N ALA A 31 -21.02 13.74 -24.17
CA ALA A 31 -19.65 13.75 -23.64
C ALA A 31 -19.59 14.33 -22.23
N THR A 32 -20.35 15.39 -21.95
CA THR A 32 -20.46 15.97 -20.60
C THR A 32 -21.05 14.97 -19.62
N LEU A 33 -22.17 14.31 -19.99
CA LEU A 33 -22.80 13.30 -19.14
C LEU A 33 -21.86 12.12 -18.85
N LEU A 34 -21.20 11.58 -19.88
CA LEU A 34 -20.24 10.48 -19.73
C LEU A 34 -19.05 10.87 -18.85
N SER A 35 -18.53 12.09 -19.02
CA SER A 35 -17.43 12.59 -18.18
C SER A 35 -17.86 12.66 -16.71
N THR A 36 -19.04 13.19 -16.42
CA THR A 36 -19.60 13.24 -15.06
C THR A 36 -19.81 11.84 -14.48
N GLN A 37 -20.27 10.88 -15.28
CA GLN A 37 -20.46 9.49 -14.82
C GLN A 37 -19.13 8.80 -14.52
N VAL A 38 -18.13 8.92 -15.40
CA VAL A 38 -16.78 8.37 -15.19
C VAL A 38 -16.18 8.96 -13.92
N ARG A 39 -16.25 10.29 -13.79
CA ARG A 39 -15.78 11.00 -12.60
C ARG A 39 -16.46 10.52 -11.32
N GLY A 40 -17.78 10.40 -11.32
CA GLY A 40 -18.52 9.88 -10.16
C GLY A 40 -18.23 8.40 -9.85
N ILE A 41 -17.73 7.61 -10.80
CA ILE A 41 -17.24 6.25 -10.54
C ILE A 41 -15.87 6.30 -9.88
N VAL A 42 -14.95 7.14 -10.37
CA VAL A 42 -13.63 7.34 -9.76
C VAL A 42 -13.80 7.81 -8.31
N GLU A 43 -14.59 8.84 -8.07
CA GLU A 43 -14.79 9.43 -6.74
C GLU A 43 -15.35 8.40 -5.74
N ARG A 44 -16.36 7.62 -6.13
CA ARG A 44 -16.87 6.51 -5.29
C ARG A 44 -15.85 5.40 -5.05
N SER A 45 -14.99 5.13 -6.02
CA SER A 45 -13.92 4.13 -5.88
C SER A 45 -12.85 4.61 -4.90
N ILE A 46 -12.47 5.89 -4.96
CA ILE A 46 -11.59 6.55 -3.98
C ILE A 46 -12.20 6.44 -2.58
N GLU A 47 -13.46 6.82 -2.41
CA GLU A 47 -14.15 6.77 -1.11
C GLU A 47 -14.19 5.35 -0.54
N THR A 48 -14.52 4.36 -1.39
CA THR A 48 -14.56 2.94 -0.99
C THR A 48 -13.18 2.45 -0.56
N PHE A 49 -12.14 2.80 -1.31
CA PHE A 49 -10.76 2.40 -1.02
C PHE A 49 -10.25 3.05 0.28
N VAL A 50 -10.48 4.35 0.45
CA VAL A 50 -10.15 5.07 1.68
C VAL A 50 -10.90 4.48 2.86
N SER A 51 -12.21 4.24 2.72
CA SER A 51 -13.04 3.63 3.77
C SER A 51 -12.52 2.26 4.19
N PHE A 52 -12.11 1.43 3.22
CA PHE A 52 -11.50 0.13 3.50
C PHE A 52 -10.23 0.25 4.36
N PHE A 53 -9.31 1.15 4.00
CA PHE A 53 -8.07 1.35 4.76
C PHE A 53 -8.33 1.96 6.14
N GLN A 54 -9.25 2.93 6.24
CA GLN A 54 -9.59 3.58 7.50
C GLN A 54 -10.02 2.61 8.61
N ARG A 55 -10.56 1.43 8.27
CA ARG A 55 -10.86 0.36 9.24
C ARG A 55 -9.64 -0.08 10.04
N PHE A 56 -8.44 0.02 9.45
CA PHE A 56 -7.16 -0.39 10.05
C PHE A 56 -6.43 0.75 10.77
N ARG A 57 -7.04 1.93 10.93
CA ARG A 57 -6.42 3.07 11.62
C ARG A 57 -6.47 2.95 13.15
N THR A 58 -7.22 1.98 13.69
CA THR A 58 -7.47 1.84 15.13
C THR A 58 -6.17 1.67 15.92
N THR A 59 -5.73 2.74 16.57
CA THR A 59 -4.39 2.89 17.18
C THR A 59 -4.23 2.17 18.53
N GLY A 60 -5.14 1.25 18.90
CA GLY A 60 -5.27 0.75 20.28
C GLY A 60 -5.17 -0.76 20.49
N GLN A 61 -5.33 -1.60 19.46
CA GLN A 61 -5.40 -3.06 19.64
C GLN A 61 -4.05 -3.77 19.57
N SER A 62 -3.00 -3.12 19.06
CA SER A 62 -1.71 -3.78 18.82
C SER A 62 -1.13 -4.42 20.09
N ARG A 63 -1.43 -3.93 21.30
CA ARG A 63 -0.91 -4.55 22.54
C ARG A 63 -1.64 -5.82 22.99
N ARG A 64 -2.87 -6.09 22.51
CA ARG A 64 -3.67 -7.24 22.98
C ARG A 64 -3.58 -8.47 22.07
N CYS A 65 -3.20 -8.32 20.80
CA CYS A 65 -3.16 -9.41 19.83
C CYS A 65 -2.00 -10.40 20.05
N TRP A 66 -0.88 -9.97 20.64
CA TRP A 66 0.27 -10.86 20.95
C TRP A 66 -0.06 -11.95 21.97
N GLN A 67 -1.12 -11.77 22.75
CA GLN A 67 -1.52 -12.71 23.79
C GLN A 67 -2.58 -13.70 23.30
N ALA A 68 -3.00 -13.63 22.04
CA ALA A 68 -3.94 -14.57 21.45
C ALA A 68 -3.24 -15.88 21.03
N LYS A 69 -2.49 -16.47 21.97
CA LYS A 69 -2.19 -17.89 21.94
C LYS A 69 -3.54 -18.61 22.05
N GLU A 70 -4.01 -19.18 20.96
CA GLU A 70 -5.14 -20.14 20.87
C GLU A 70 -6.57 -19.63 21.13
N ARG A 71 -6.80 -18.37 21.51
CA ARG A 71 -8.16 -17.86 21.70
C ARG A 71 -8.69 -17.21 20.42
N CYS A 72 -9.43 -18.00 19.63
CA CYS A 72 -10.72 -17.63 19.03
C CYS A 72 -11.14 -18.62 17.93
N TRP A 73 -11.38 -19.88 18.32
CA TRP A 73 -12.32 -20.77 17.63
C TRP A 73 -13.68 -20.80 18.36
N SER A 74 -13.94 -19.87 19.27
CA SER A 74 -15.25 -19.67 19.89
C SER A 74 -16.13 -18.76 19.03
N GLY A 75 -16.38 -19.20 17.79
CA GLY A 75 -17.63 -19.02 17.04
C GLY A 75 -18.16 -17.64 16.62
N VAL A 76 -17.88 -16.52 17.27
CA VAL A 76 -18.60 -15.26 16.99
C VAL A 76 -17.79 -14.00 17.30
N GLU A 77 -16.53 -13.94 16.87
CA GLU A 77 -15.90 -12.63 16.67
C GLU A 77 -15.48 -12.55 15.21
N VAL A 78 -16.07 -11.60 14.49
CA VAL A 78 -15.73 -11.28 13.10
C VAL A 78 -14.28 -10.79 13.12
N ALA A 79 -13.35 -11.73 12.97
CA ALA A 79 -11.93 -11.45 12.99
C ALA A 79 -11.65 -10.38 11.92
N GLU A 80 -11.07 -9.26 12.35
CA GLU A 80 -10.69 -8.16 11.46
C GLU A 80 -9.92 -8.71 10.24
N ASP A 81 -10.24 -8.24 9.03
CA ASP A 81 -9.74 -8.77 7.76
C ASP A 81 -8.22 -8.51 7.60
N ALA A 82 -7.36 -9.37 8.17
CA ALA A 82 -5.96 -9.39 7.80
C ALA A 82 -5.85 -9.92 6.37
N PHE A 83 -5.72 -9.00 5.41
CA PHE A 83 -5.71 -9.31 3.98
C PHE A 83 -4.29 -9.41 3.40
N LEU A 84 -3.29 -8.91 4.12
CA LEU A 84 -1.89 -9.04 3.73
C LEU A 84 -1.26 -10.22 4.45
N ARG A 85 -0.53 -11.06 3.72
CA ARG A 85 0.31 -12.11 4.30
C ARG A 85 1.77 -11.78 4.06
N VAL A 86 2.57 -11.77 5.12
CA VAL A 86 4.01 -11.49 5.06
C VAL A 86 4.75 -12.62 5.75
N GLY A 87 5.77 -13.17 5.09
CA GLY A 87 6.65 -14.18 5.68
C GLY A 87 7.87 -13.57 6.36
N LEU A 88 8.51 -14.35 7.22
CA LEU A 88 9.82 -14.05 7.80
C LEU A 88 10.88 -14.98 7.20
N LYS A 89 12.09 -14.45 7.03
CA LYS A 89 13.25 -15.21 6.56
C LYS A 89 14.50 -14.84 7.37
N ALA A 90 15.39 -15.82 7.55
CA ALA A 90 16.71 -15.59 8.13
C ALA A 90 17.69 -15.13 7.04
N ASN A 91 18.40 -14.03 7.27
CA ASN A 91 19.43 -13.49 6.37
C ASN A 91 20.70 -13.15 7.16
N GLY A 92 21.76 -13.93 6.96
CA GLY A 92 23.11 -13.54 7.41
C GLY A 92 23.25 -13.27 8.91
N GLY A 93 22.46 -13.93 9.76
CA GLY A 93 22.46 -13.73 11.21
C GLY A 93 21.32 -12.86 11.74
N ASP A 94 20.50 -12.30 10.86
CA ASP A 94 19.33 -11.48 11.23
C ASP A 94 18.03 -12.09 10.69
N ILE A 95 16.91 -11.62 11.22
CA ILE A 95 15.55 -12.03 10.80
C ILE A 95 14.87 -10.82 10.21
N SER A 96 14.40 -10.97 8.98
CA SER A 96 13.77 -9.89 8.22
C SER A 96 12.54 -10.41 7.49
N PHE A 97 11.65 -9.51 7.09
CA PHE A 97 10.51 -9.87 6.25
C PHE A 97 10.96 -10.39 4.88
N THR A 98 10.21 -11.34 4.32
CA THR A 98 10.46 -11.89 2.97
C THR A 98 10.40 -10.80 1.90
N THR A 99 9.44 -9.89 2.05
CA THR A 99 9.25 -8.69 1.23
C THR A 99 9.59 -7.44 2.06
N PRO A 100 10.44 -6.53 1.57
CA PRO A 100 10.72 -5.25 2.24
C PRO A 100 9.43 -4.46 2.50
N LEU A 101 9.33 -3.80 3.66
CA LEU A 101 8.12 -3.08 4.05
C LEU A 101 7.85 -1.88 3.15
N GLU A 102 8.91 -1.23 2.65
CA GLU A 102 8.83 -0.13 1.69
C GLU A 102 8.15 -0.57 0.40
N GLN A 103 8.49 -1.78 -0.08
CA GLN A 103 7.88 -2.35 -1.27
C GLN A 103 6.39 -2.64 -1.06
N VAL A 104 5.99 -3.04 0.15
CA VAL A 104 4.58 -3.25 0.50
C VAL A 104 3.83 -1.91 0.51
N GLU A 105 4.40 -0.86 1.13
CA GLU A 105 3.83 0.49 1.12
C GLU A 105 3.65 1.01 -0.31
N ASP A 106 4.72 0.97 -1.10
CA ASP A 106 4.72 1.44 -2.49
C ASP A 106 3.69 0.68 -3.34
N SER A 107 3.59 -0.65 -3.17
CA SER A 107 2.64 -1.47 -3.93
C SER A 107 1.19 -1.10 -3.63
N LEU A 108 0.85 -0.87 -2.36
CA LEU A 108 -0.52 -0.53 -1.95
C LEU A 108 -0.92 0.88 -2.41
N VAL A 109 -0.01 1.85 -2.28
CA VAL A 109 -0.22 3.22 -2.78
C VAL A 109 -0.26 3.23 -4.31
N HIS A 110 0.53 2.39 -4.96
CA HIS A 110 0.51 2.26 -6.42
C HIS A 110 -0.85 1.74 -6.92
N ILE A 111 -1.45 0.73 -6.27
CA ILE A 111 -2.80 0.26 -6.60
C ILE A 111 -3.81 1.41 -6.54
N PHE A 112 -3.69 2.30 -5.56
CA PHE A 112 -4.54 3.49 -5.48
C PHE A 112 -4.39 4.39 -6.72
N ARG A 113 -3.15 4.69 -7.10
CA ARG A 113 -2.86 5.52 -8.28
C ARG A 113 -3.34 4.86 -9.57
N GLU A 114 -3.17 3.56 -9.70
CA GLU A 114 -3.53 2.79 -10.90
C GLU A 114 -5.02 2.89 -11.21
N PHE A 115 -5.92 2.80 -10.22
CA PHE A 115 -7.35 2.91 -10.53
C PHE A 115 -7.77 4.33 -10.93
N VAL A 116 -7.10 5.37 -10.41
CA VAL A 116 -7.33 6.77 -10.84
C VAL A 116 -6.85 6.97 -12.29
N VAL A 117 -5.70 6.39 -12.64
CA VAL A 117 -5.11 6.48 -13.98
C VAL A 117 -5.84 5.61 -15.00
N SER A 118 -6.38 4.46 -14.60
CA SER A 118 -7.07 3.50 -15.47
C SER A 118 -8.27 4.08 -16.22
N LEU A 119 -8.86 5.16 -15.71
CA LEU A 119 -10.02 5.83 -16.30
C LEU A 119 -9.65 7.08 -17.11
N ARG A 120 -8.36 7.34 -17.30
CA ARG A 120 -7.86 8.43 -18.15
C ARG A 120 -7.88 8.06 -19.63
N GLY A 121 -7.94 9.09 -20.47
CA GLY A 121 -7.81 8.92 -21.92
C GLY A 121 -9.00 8.27 -22.61
N LEU A 122 -10.16 8.18 -21.93
CA LEU A 122 -11.37 7.68 -22.55
C LEU A 122 -11.80 8.61 -23.69
N GLU A 123 -11.75 8.12 -24.92
CA GLU A 123 -12.14 8.88 -26.09
C GLU A 123 -13.63 9.24 -26.06
N ARG A 124 -13.95 10.45 -26.52
CA ARG A 124 -15.33 10.90 -26.66
C ARG A 124 -16.07 10.11 -27.75
N PRO A 125 -17.39 9.95 -27.63
CA PRO A 125 -18.17 9.17 -28.60
C PRO A 125 -18.20 9.77 -30.02
N ASP A 126 -18.15 11.10 -30.16
CA ASP A 126 -18.07 11.82 -31.43
C ASP A 126 -16.74 11.59 -32.17
N VAL A 127 -15.64 11.45 -31.42
CA VAL A 127 -14.33 11.06 -31.96
C VAL A 127 -14.37 9.65 -32.54
N LYS A 128 -14.93 8.68 -31.81
CA LYS A 128 -15.09 7.30 -32.27
C LYS A 128 -15.96 7.18 -33.52
N LEU A 129 -16.93 8.07 -33.69
CA LEU A 129 -17.82 8.10 -34.85
C LEU A 129 -17.25 8.88 -36.04
N GLY A 130 -16.03 9.41 -35.94
CA GLY A 130 -15.43 10.25 -36.99
C GLY A 130 -16.18 11.57 -37.22
N ARG A 131 -17.05 11.97 -36.28
CA ARG A 131 -17.87 13.20 -36.34
C ARG A 131 -17.26 14.34 -35.53
N TRP A 132 -16.04 14.16 -35.05
CA TRP A 132 -15.31 15.19 -34.35
C TRP A 132 -14.81 16.27 -35.33
N HIS A 133 -15.48 17.41 -35.32
CA HIS A 133 -15.11 18.59 -36.13
C HIS A 133 -14.54 19.73 -35.26
N GLY A 134 -14.37 19.49 -33.96
CA GLY A 134 -13.95 20.50 -32.98
C GLY A 134 -12.43 20.65 -32.84
N LYS A 135 -11.99 21.82 -32.37
CA LYS A 135 -10.61 22.07 -31.88
C LYS A 135 -10.39 21.67 -30.41
N GLY A 136 -11.40 21.09 -29.75
CA GLY A 136 -11.39 20.76 -28.33
C GLY A 136 -10.67 19.45 -27.96
N GLN A 137 -10.83 19.04 -26.70
CA GLN A 137 -10.28 17.80 -26.16
C GLN A 137 -10.96 16.58 -26.78
N ARG A 138 -10.18 15.61 -27.26
CA ARG A 138 -10.66 14.34 -27.85
C ARG A 138 -11.12 13.31 -26.82
N ASN A 139 -10.70 13.50 -25.57
CA ASN A 139 -11.01 12.62 -24.46
C ASN A 139 -12.10 13.24 -23.57
N LEU A 140 -12.82 12.39 -22.85
CA LEU A 140 -13.68 12.78 -21.75
C LEU A 140 -12.85 13.50 -20.68
N TRP A 141 -13.51 14.33 -19.86
CA TRP A 141 -12.85 14.92 -18.71
C TRP A 141 -12.53 13.82 -17.70
N ASP A 142 -11.26 13.74 -17.34
CA ASP A 142 -10.73 12.74 -16.44
C ASP A 142 -10.54 13.31 -15.02
N VAL A 143 -10.19 12.42 -14.11
CA VAL A 143 -9.78 12.77 -12.75
C VAL A 143 -8.26 12.76 -12.69
N SER A 144 -7.68 13.89 -12.30
CA SER A 144 -6.23 14.01 -12.16
C SER A 144 -5.77 13.59 -10.76
N LEU A 145 -4.58 13.00 -10.68
CA LEU A 145 -3.87 12.76 -9.42
C LEU A 145 -3.49 14.09 -8.76
N ASP A 146 -3.48 15.17 -9.54
CA ASP A 146 -3.20 16.51 -9.02
C ASP A 146 -4.36 17.14 -8.26
N GLU A 147 -5.55 16.55 -8.35
CA GLU A 147 -6.72 17.08 -7.67
C GLU A 147 -6.60 16.95 -6.15
N ARG A 148 -6.95 18.02 -5.43
CA ARG A 148 -6.76 18.11 -3.98
C ARG A 148 -7.38 16.93 -3.21
N HIS A 149 -8.57 16.51 -3.60
CA HIS A 149 -9.27 15.40 -2.93
C HIS A 149 -8.59 14.04 -3.19
N VAL A 150 -7.99 13.86 -4.38
CA VAL A 150 -7.24 12.65 -4.72
C VAL A 150 -5.93 12.59 -3.93
N LYS A 151 -5.17 13.69 -3.87
CA LYS A 151 -3.95 13.77 -3.05
C LYS A 151 -4.24 13.50 -1.58
N HIS A 152 -5.30 14.11 -1.06
CA HIS A 152 -5.70 13.89 0.33
C HIS A 152 -6.06 12.43 0.61
N ALA A 153 -6.80 11.77 -0.30
CA ALA A 153 -7.13 10.36 -0.18
C ALA A 153 -5.87 9.47 -0.22
N GLU A 154 -4.94 9.76 -1.13
CA GLU A 154 -3.65 9.06 -1.23
C GLU A 154 -2.83 9.18 0.07
N GLU A 155 -2.71 10.39 0.61
CA GLU A 155 -2.03 10.66 1.88
C GLU A 155 -2.64 9.87 3.03
N LEU A 156 -3.97 9.81 3.12
CA LEU A 156 -4.67 9.04 4.16
C LEU A 156 -4.42 7.54 4.06
N VAL A 157 -4.42 6.99 2.84
CA VAL A 157 -4.07 5.59 2.60
C VAL A 157 -2.63 5.33 3.02
N ALA A 158 -1.68 6.15 2.55
CA ALA A 158 -0.26 6.00 2.85
C ALA A 158 0.02 6.11 4.36
N GLU A 159 -0.59 7.07 5.06
CA GLU A 159 -0.49 7.21 6.52
C GLU A 159 -0.98 5.95 7.22
N THR A 160 -2.14 5.42 6.81
CA THR A 160 -2.73 4.23 7.43
C THR A 160 -1.87 2.98 7.21
N VAL A 161 -1.35 2.81 6.00
CA VAL A 161 -0.43 1.71 5.67
C VAL A 161 0.83 1.81 6.51
N ARG A 162 1.48 2.97 6.56
CA ARG A 162 2.72 3.19 7.32
C ARG A 162 2.55 2.92 8.81
N LEU A 163 1.44 3.36 9.40
CA LEU A 163 1.11 3.05 10.80
C LEU A 163 1.02 1.54 11.05
N ASN A 164 0.39 0.79 10.15
CA ASN A 164 0.28 -0.66 10.26
C ASN A 164 1.63 -1.36 10.04
N LEU A 165 2.45 -0.88 9.10
CA LEU A 165 3.78 -1.44 8.84
C LEU A 165 4.76 -1.16 9.98
N ALA A 166 4.66 -0.01 10.65
CA ALA A 166 5.44 0.27 11.85
C ALA A 166 5.10 -0.67 13.02
N ASN A 167 3.83 -1.05 13.16
CA ASN A 167 3.40 -2.07 14.13
C ASN A 167 3.92 -3.45 13.74
N LEU A 168 3.92 -3.76 12.44
CA LEU A 168 4.50 -4.99 11.90
C LEU A 168 6.00 -5.07 12.19
N GLU A 169 6.77 -4.00 12.02
CA GLU A 169 8.21 -4.00 12.29
C GLU A 169 8.54 -4.34 13.74
N GLN A 170 7.75 -3.86 14.70
CA GLN A 170 7.92 -4.18 16.13
C GLN A 170 7.78 -5.68 16.44
N THR A 171 7.15 -6.46 15.54
CA THR A 171 7.01 -7.93 15.69
C THR A 171 8.33 -8.67 15.63
N LEU A 172 9.33 -8.10 14.94
CA LEU A 172 10.65 -8.70 14.83
C LEU A 172 11.33 -8.81 16.20
N GLY A 173 10.99 -7.94 17.15
CA GLY A 173 11.51 -7.97 18.51
C GLY A 173 11.19 -9.25 19.28
N ILE A 174 10.17 -10.02 18.88
CA ILE A 174 9.87 -11.35 19.45
C ILE A 174 11.05 -12.31 19.22
N TYR A 175 11.78 -12.11 18.14
CA TYR A 175 12.84 -13.01 17.72
C TYR A 175 14.25 -12.55 18.12
N ASP A 176 14.39 -11.36 18.74
CA ASP A 176 15.69 -10.83 19.12
C ASP A 176 16.46 -11.78 20.06
N ASP A 177 15.75 -12.41 20.99
CA ASP A 177 16.33 -13.40 21.92
C ASP A 177 16.86 -14.65 21.21
N PHE A 178 16.40 -14.95 19.99
CA PHE A 178 16.75 -16.15 19.23
C PHE A 178 17.74 -15.89 18.08
N LYS A 179 18.05 -14.62 17.76
CA LYS A 179 18.97 -14.25 16.66
C LYS A 179 20.35 -14.89 16.78
N HIS A 180 20.82 -15.10 18.01
CA HIS A 180 22.11 -15.75 18.27
C HIS A 180 22.24 -17.12 17.60
N LEU A 181 21.14 -17.89 17.49
CA LEU A 181 21.12 -19.21 16.85
C LEU A 181 21.54 -19.17 15.38
N LEU A 182 21.28 -18.06 14.68
CA LEU A 182 21.61 -17.91 13.27
C LEU A 182 23.12 -17.80 13.00
N VAL A 183 23.90 -17.44 14.02
CA VAL A 183 25.37 -17.33 13.94
C VAL A 183 26.07 -18.46 14.71
N GLU A 184 25.29 -19.21 15.49
CA GLU A 184 25.80 -20.13 16.52
C GLU A 184 26.59 -21.30 15.94
N VAL A 185 26.25 -21.78 14.73
CA VAL A 185 26.97 -22.87 14.05
C VAL A 185 28.47 -22.56 13.93
N ALA A 186 28.82 -21.30 13.61
CA ALA A 186 30.22 -20.89 13.52
C ALA A 186 30.90 -20.82 14.90
N ARG A 187 30.14 -20.51 15.96
CA ARG A 187 30.64 -20.48 17.34
C ARG A 187 30.85 -21.89 17.88
N VAL A 188 29.89 -22.80 17.69
CA VAL A 188 29.95 -24.20 18.13
C VAL A 188 31.11 -24.93 17.46
N ARG A 189 31.36 -24.69 16.17
CA ARG A 189 32.53 -25.25 15.48
C ARG A 189 33.86 -24.79 16.09
N LYS A 190 33.98 -23.53 16.48
CA LYS A 190 35.17 -23.04 17.22
C LYS A 190 35.26 -23.62 18.63
N LEU A 191 34.11 -23.91 19.24
CA LEU A 191 34.04 -24.51 20.57
C LEU A 191 34.51 -25.97 20.55
N SER A 192 34.18 -26.74 19.51
CA SER A 192 34.62 -28.14 19.37
C SER A 192 36.13 -28.26 19.07
N GLU A 193 36.74 -27.23 18.50
CA GLU A 193 38.19 -27.16 18.25
C GLU A 193 39.00 -26.79 19.52
N ASN A 194 38.35 -26.27 20.58
CA ASN A 194 39.02 -25.88 21.82
C ASN A 194 39.20 -27.07 22.77
N VAL A 195 40.43 -27.60 22.82
CA VAL A 195 40.82 -28.75 23.66
C VAL A 195 40.77 -28.45 25.17
N THR A 196 40.64 -27.19 25.57
CA THR A 196 40.64 -26.77 26.98
C THR A 196 39.29 -26.92 27.69
N LEU A 197 38.21 -27.22 26.96
CA LEU A 197 36.86 -27.30 27.53
C LEU A 197 36.59 -28.65 28.17
N THR A 198 35.88 -28.61 29.30
CA THR A 198 35.48 -29.82 30.01
C THR A 198 34.22 -30.41 29.41
N ARG A 199 33.98 -31.71 29.66
CA ARG A 199 32.73 -32.37 29.25
C ARG A 199 31.51 -31.66 29.82
N GLU A 200 31.62 -31.19 31.06
CA GLU A 200 30.58 -30.47 31.77
C GLU A 200 30.19 -29.17 31.06
N ASP A 201 31.17 -28.46 30.48
CA ASP A 201 30.91 -27.24 29.71
C ASP A 201 30.14 -27.52 28.40
N TYR A 202 30.49 -28.60 27.70
CA TYR A 202 29.73 -29.03 26.51
C TYR A 202 28.30 -29.44 26.86
N MET A 203 28.08 -30.18 27.96
CA MET A 203 26.72 -30.56 28.36
C MET A 203 25.87 -29.34 28.71
N ARG A 204 26.45 -28.34 29.40
CA ARG A 204 25.76 -27.09 29.73
C ARG A 204 25.31 -26.33 28.48
N GLU A 205 26.15 -26.31 27.44
CA GLU A 205 25.80 -25.66 26.18
C GLU A 205 24.68 -26.41 25.43
N VAL A 206 24.72 -27.75 25.41
CA VAL A 206 23.65 -28.57 24.82
C VAL A 206 22.33 -28.38 25.56
N GLU A 207 22.35 -28.35 26.90
CA GLU A 207 21.16 -28.08 27.71
C GLU A 207 20.57 -26.69 27.42
N LYS A 208 21.43 -25.69 27.25
CA LYS A 208 21.01 -24.33 26.86
C LYS A 208 20.35 -24.32 25.49
N LEU A 209 20.93 -24.97 24.48
CA LEU A 209 20.35 -25.05 23.13
C LEU A 209 18.98 -25.75 23.14
N ARG A 210 18.85 -26.88 23.85
CA ARG A 210 17.57 -27.58 24.04
C ARG A 210 16.53 -26.72 24.76
N ALA A 211 16.94 -25.95 25.76
CA ALA A 211 16.05 -25.02 26.45
C ALA A 211 15.57 -23.91 25.52
N THR A 212 16.45 -23.37 24.66
CA THR A 212 16.09 -22.38 23.65
C THR A 212 15.14 -22.97 22.60
N GLU A 213 15.40 -24.17 22.09
CA GLU A 213 14.51 -24.88 21.16
C GLU A 213 13.10 -25.07 21.75
N HIS A 214 13.03 -25.54 23.00
CA HIS A 214 11.76 -25.67 23.72
C HIS A 214 11.06 -24.31 23.92
N ALA A 215 11.84 -23.25 24.18
CA ALA A 215 11.31 -21.90 24.31
C ALA A 215 10.68 -21.41 23.00
N ILE A 216 11.32 -21.64 21.84
CA ILE A 216 10.79 -21.28 20.52
C ILE A 216 9.46 -21.99 20.28
N ARG A 217 9.41 -23.32 20.42
CA ARG A 217 8.17 -24.10 20.19
C ARG A 217 7.03 -23.70 21.12
N THR A 218 7.37 -23.24 22.32
CA THR A 218 6.37 -22.88 23.33
C THR A 218 5.94 -21.41 23.22
N HIS A 219 6.83 -20.47 22.91
CA HIS A 219 6.55 -19.04 22.99
C HIS A 219 6.31 -18.39 21.63
N CYS A 220 6.89 -18.93 20.55
CA CYS A 220 6.70 -18.39 19.20
C CYS A 220 5.46 -19.02 18.56
N ALA A 221 4.49 -18.18 18.18
CA ALA A 221 3.34 -18.61 17.40
C ALA A 221 3.76 -18.94 15.96
N SER A 222 3.06 -19.88 15.31
CA SER A 222 3.22 -20.16 13.87
C SER A 222 2.72 -19.02 13.00
N GLU A 223 1.73 -18.27 13.50
CA GLU A 223 1.15 -17.13 12.83
C GLU A 223 0.91 -16.00 13.84
N ILE A 224 1.23 -14.77 13.44
CA ILE A 224 0.96 -13.57 14.23
C ILE A 224 -0.03 -12.72 13.44
N ARG A 225 -1.26 -12.59 13.95
CA ARG A 225 -2.29 -11.78 13.32
C ARG A 225 -2.29 -10.36 13.88
N LEU A 226 -2.07 -9.40 13.00
CA LEU A 226 -2.27 -7.98 13.21
C LEU A 226 -3.56 -7.53 12.49
N GLN A 227 -3.86 -6.23 12.57
CA GLN A 227 -5.08 -5.64 12.02
C GLN A 227 -5.15 -5.80 10.50
N MET A 228 -4.10 -5.34 9.80
CA MET A 228 -4.00 -5.38 8.34
C MET A 228 -3.21 -6.61 7.82
N VAL A 229 -2.34 -7.17 8.66
CA VAL A 229 -1.29 -8.13 8.25
C VAL A 229 -1.35 -9.41 9.06
N LEU A 230 -1.24 -10.55 8.39
CA LEU A 230 -0.95 -11.85 8.95
C LEU A 230 0.51 -12.19 8.68
N ILE A 231 1.27 -12.45 9.74
CA ILE A 231 2.68 -12.83 9.65
C ILE A 231 2.76 -14.34 9.72
N ASP A 232 3.34 -14.93 8.68
CA ASP A 232 3.67 -16.35 8.67
C ASP A 232 5.07 -16.55 9.26
N CYS A 233 5.09 -17.19 10.42
CA CYS A 233 6.30 -17.46 11.19
C CYS A 233 6.72 -18.93 11.11
N SER A 234 5.99 -19.79 10.39
CA SER A 234 6.25 -21.22 10.35
C SER A 234 7.67 -21.54 9.89
N GLU A 235 8.07 -21.00 8.75
CA GLU A 235 9.39 -21.21 8.14
C GLU A 235 10.55 -20.75 9.05
N ILE A 236 10.42 -19.58 9.68
CA ILE A 236 11.47 -19.07 10.58
C ILE A 236 11.55 -19.88 11.88
N ASN A 237 10.40 -20.29 12.45
CA ASN A 237 10.38 -21.11 13.65
C ASN A 237 11.03 -22.47 13.38
N GLU A 238 10.73 -23.10 12.24
CA GLU A 238 11.36 -24.35 11.80
C GLU A 238 12.86 -24.17 11.61
N THR A 239 13.27 -23.09 10.93
CA THR A 239 14.69 -22.78 10.72
C THR A 239 15.44 -22.61 12.05
N LEU A 240 14.87 -21.88 13.01
CA LEU A 240 15.50 -21.68 14.32
C LEU A 240 15.56 -22.97 15.14
N CYS A 241 14.53 -23.81 15.11
CA CYS A 241 14.55 -25.12 15.76
C CYS A 241 15.63 -26.01 15.14
N GLN A 242 15.70 -26.07 13.80
CA GLN A 242 16.74 -26.83 13.10
C GLN A 242 18.15 -26.36 13.48
N LYS A 243 18.35 -25.04 13.63
CA LYS A 243 19.65 -24.48 14.06
C LYS A 243 20.01 -24.76 15.52
N ALA A 244 19.02 -24.98 16.38
CA ALA A 244 19.25 -25.40 17.76
C ALA A 244 19.53 -26.90 17.88
N ASP A 245 19.02 -27.71 16.93
CA ASP A 245 19.23 -29.16 16.86
C ASP A 245 20.59 -29.56 16.24
N GLU A 246 21.11 -28.76 15.30
CA GLU A 246 22.42 -28.94 14.62
C GLU A 246 23.64 -28.80 15.56
#